data_AF-A0A7C5RRA1-F1
#
_entry.id   AF-A0A7C5RRA1-F1
#
_cell.length_a   1.000
_cell.length_b   1.000
_cell.length_c   1.000
_cell.angle_alpha   90.00
_cell.angle_beta   90.00
_cell.angle_gamma   90.00
#
_symmetry.space_group_name_H-M   'P 1'
#
loop_
_entity.id
_entity.type
_entity.pdbx_description
1 polymer ?
#
loop_
_entity_poly.entity_id
_entity_poly.type
_entity_poly.pdbx_seq_one_letter_code
_entity_poly.pdbx_strand_id
1 'polypeptide(L)'
;MQAGRDKVRKRPHRLLPLVLQDYNTHHCLKQYHFQNVAPPRVSSYNAGVDSWSVGFGEGDPERLLGVEAGRSWTPVPLGRKEGQPPPAPSRATIKLRVVADYICPWCYIGSARAYRIAQELAIQLEPWPYELLPYLPKEGLPREVALGRHYPEAYLRRLQDEAASDGLTFQVPLRVPNTHLAHEAVQFALEKGRGWEMHRALYEAYWARGEDIGEAQVLVTIAHRLGLDGRELDEALSQGRYHHVVEEKIAWAQAQGIAGVPTFLFGDTGFALVGAQDFQTFRLVAQRVIERTKP
;
A
#
# COMPACT_ATOMS: atom_id res chain seq x y z
N MET A 1 -84.07 21.90 13.33
CA MET A 1 -83.20 23.01 12.89
C MET A 1 -82.33 22.52 11.75
N GLN A 2 -82.29 23.31 10.68
CA GLN A 2 -81.68 23.17 9.33
C GLN A 2 -80.40 22.31 9.20
N ALA A 3 -80.28 21.41 8.21
CA ALA A 3 -79.89 21.59 6.78
C ALA A 3 -78.36 21.72 6.56
N GLY A 4 -77.68 21.20 5.52
CA GLY A 4 -78.05 20.40 4.35
C GLY A 4 -76.87 20.26 3.34
N ARG A 5 -77.08 19.38 2.34
CA ARG A 5 -76.64 19.38 0.92
C ARG A 5 -75.18 19.15 0.49
N ASP A 6 -75.10 18.14 -0.38
CA ASP A 6 -74.12 17.76 -1.42
C ASP A 6 -73.52 18.88 -2.30
N LYS A 7 -72.32 18.63 -2.87
CA LYS A 7 -72.12 18.43 -4.32
C LYS A 7 -70.69 18.01 -4.75
N VAL A 8 -70.68 17.28 -5.87
CA VAL A 8 -69.61 16.58 -6.59
C VAL A 8 -68.96 17.45 -7.69
N ARG A 9 -67.75 17.04 -8.16
CA ARG A 9 -67.06 17.24 -9.49
C ARG A 9 -65.84 18.18 -9.45
N LYS A 10 -64.67 17.99 -10.10
CA LYS A 10 -64.18 17.28 -11.34
C LYS A 10 -62.62 17.21 -11.31
N ARG A 11 -61.97 16.26 -12.02
CA ARG A 11 -60.50 16.22 -12.35
C ARG A 11 -60.17 17.09 -13.60
N PRO A 12 -58.91 17.46 -13.97
CA PRO A 12 -57.91 16.57 -14.63
C PRO A 12 -56.38 16.91 -14.45
N HIS A 13 -55.54 16.07 -15.09
CA HIS A 13 -54.06 15.93 -15.18
C HIS A 13 -53.14 17.16 -15.40
N ARG A 14 -51.89 17.12 -14.89
CA ARG A 14 -50.60 17.15 -15.67
C ARG A 14 -49.31 17.20 -14.81
N LEU A 15 -48.34 16.35 -15.20
CA LEU A 15 -46.88 16.50 -15.35
C LEU A 15 -45.95 16.90 -14.17
N LEU A 16 -44.89 16.09 -14.01
CA LEU A 16 -43.61 16.34 -13.30
C LEU A 16 -42.90 17.64 -13.77
N PRO A 17 -42.01 18.20 -12.93
CA PRO A 17 -40.59 17.96 -13.19
C PRO A 17 -39.71 17.73 -11.94
N LEU A 18 -38.56 17.09 -12.17
CA LEU A 18 -37.35 17.16 -11.33
C LEU A 18 -36.98 18.62 -11.01
N VAL A 19 -36.33 18.85 -9.86
CA VAL A 19 -34.97 19.46 -9.76
C VAL A 19 -34.50 19.37 -8.30
N LEU A 20 -33.21 19.06 -8.19
CA LEU A 20 -32.31 18.95 -7.03
C LEU A 20 -32.33 20.16 -6.09
N GLN A 21 -32.15 19.95 -4.78
CA GLN A 21 -31.02 20.47 -3.99
C GLN A 21 -31.19 20.23 -2.48
N ASP A 22 -30.04 20.05 -1.82
CA ASP A 22 -29.75 20.21 -0.39
C ASP A 22 -30.08 19.07 0.59
N TYR A 23 -29.18 18.08 0.65
CA TYR A 23 -28.92 17.35 1.90
C TYR A 23 -27.62 17.86 2.52
N ASN A 24 -27.76 18.77 3.48
CA ASN A 24 -26.70 19.12 4.40
C ASN A 24 -26.74 18.14 5.57
N THR A 25 -25.65 17.39 5.72
CA THR A 25 -25.25 16.59 6.88
C THR A 25 -25.51 17.33 8.20
N HIS A 26 -26.05 16.65 9.22
CA HIS A 26 -25.58 16.63 10.63
C HIS A 26 -26.53 15.77 11.49
N HIS A 27 -25.92 14.98 12.40
CA HIS A 27 -26.51 14.30 13.58
C HIS A 27 -27.37 13.03 13.38
N CYS A 28 -26.80 11.86 13.74
CA CYS A 28 -27.08 11.24 15.05
C CYS A 28 -26.18 10.02 15.31
N LEU A 29 -25.20 10.16 16.22
CA LEU A 29 -24.61 9.06 16.98
C LEU A 29 -24.73 9.39 18.46
N LYS A 30 -25.47 8.56 19.18
CA LYS A 30 -25.59 8.43 20.64
C LYS A 30 -25.82 6.92 20.83
N GLN A 31 -25.17 6.17 21.69
CA GLN A 31 -24.40 6.37 22.91
C GLN A 31 -23.47 5.16 23.05
N TYR A 32 -22.26 5.30 23.58
CA TYR A 32 -21.71 4.38 24.59
C TYR A 32 -20.57 5.08 25.33
N HIS A 33 -20.72 5.16 26.65
CA HIS A 33 -19.79 5.78 27.59
C HIS A 33 -18.61 4.84 27.88
N PHE A 34 -17.38 5.33 27.71
CA PHE A 34 -16.23 4.91 28.51
C PHE A 34 -15.42 6.14 28.94
N GLN A 35 -14.82 6.03 30.11
CA GLN A 35 -14.38 7.11 30.98
C GLN A 35 -13.07 7.79 30.53
N ASN A 36 -13.07 9.12 30.64
CA ASN A 36 -11.96 10.07 30.78
C ASN A 36 -10.51 9.56 30.65
N VAL A 37 -9.95 9.70 29.44
CA VAL A 37 -8.53 10.08 29.24
C VAL A 37 -8.52 11.13 28.12
N ALA A 38 -7.98 12.31 28.39
CA ALA A 38 -7.91 13.40 27.41
C ALA A 38 -6.99 13.04 26.23
N PRO A 39 -7.41 13.16 24.97
CA PRO A 39 -6.51 12.96 23.83
C PRO A 39 -5.53 14.14 23.72
N PRO A 40 -4.24 13.90 23.37
CA PRO A 40 -3.33 14.98 23.03
C PRO A 40 -3.85 15.73 21.80
N ARG A 41 -3.75 17.06 21.84
CA ARG A 41 -4.19 17.96 20.77
C ARG A 41 -3.48 17.60 19.46
N VAL A 42 -4.22 17.03 18.52
CA VAL A 42 -3.79 16.90 17.14
C VAL A 42 -3.95 18.28 16.50
N SER A 43 -2.82 18.90 16.15
CA SER A 43 -2.79 20.11 15.32
C SER A 43 -3.50 19.82 14.01
N SER A 44 -4.49 20.65 13.69
CA SER A 44 -5.29 20.59 12.47
C SER A 44 -4.38 20.60 11.23
N TYR A 45 -4.22 19.45 10.59
CA TYR A 45 -3.62 19.36 9.27
C TYR A 45 -4.71 19.51 8.20
N ASN A 46 -4.43 20.38 7.23
CA ASN A 46 -5.34 20.87 6.20
C ASN A 46 -6.19 19.76 5.53
N ALA A 47 -7.49 19.81 5.78
CA ALA A 47 -8.51 19.23 4.92
C ALA A 47 -8.58 20.07 3.63
N GLY A 48 -7.77 19.73 2.63
CA GLY A 48 -7.76 20.51 1.38
C GLY A 48 -6.78 20.08 0.29
N VAL A 49 -6.14 18.91 0.40
CA VAL A 49 -5.30 18.37 -0.67
C VAL A 49 -5.91 17.09 -1.22
N ASP A 50 -6.22 17.08 -2.51
CA ASP A 50 -6.69 15.90 -3.23
C ASP A 50 -5.69 14.77 -3.03
N SER A 51 -6.10 13.72 -2.31
CA SER A 51 -5.26 12.61 -1.86
C SER A 51 -4.65 11.75 -3.00
N TRP A 52 -4.82 12.17 -4.25
CA TRP A 52 -4.30 11.54 -5.47
C TRP A 52 -3.15 12.34 -6.11
N SER A 53 -2.93 13.57 -5.63
CA SER A 53 -2.14 14.60 -6.30
C SER A 53 -0.96 15.09 -5.48
N VAL A 54 -0.25 14.21 -4.78
CA VAL A 54 1.16 14.51 -4.46
C VAL A 54 2.00 14.19 -5.69
N GLY A 55 1.94 15.12 -6.65
CA GLY A 55 3.00 15.27 -7.64
C GLY A 55 4.24 15.76 -6.89
N PHE A 56 5.13 14.84 -6.54
CA PHE A 56 6.47 15.21 -6.12
C PHE A 56 7.22 15.63 -7.38
N GLY A 57 7.39 16.94 -7.56
CA GLY A 57 8.13 17.51 -8.69
C GLY A 57 9.59 17.09 -8.66
N GLU A 58 10.28 17.30 -9.79
CA GLU A 58 11.73 17.17 -9.93
C GLU A 58 12.43 17.92 -8.78
N GLY A 59 12.88 17.17 -7.78
CA GLY A 59 13.46 17.69 -6.56
C GLY A 59 14.90 17.22 -6.42
N ASP A 60 15.72 18.09 -5.84
CA ASP A 60 17.09 17.76 -5.41
C ASP A 60 17.10 16.43 -4.63
N PRO A 61 17.92 15.44 -5.04
CA PRO A 61 18.05 14.16 -4.35
C PRO A 61 18.29 14.30 -2.83
N GLU A 62 18.97 15.36 -2.37
CA GLU A 62 19.21 15.56 -0.95
C GLU A 62 17.93 15.89 -0.17
N ARG A 63 16.98 16.59 -0.83
CA ARG A 63 15.67 16.91 -0.25
C ARG A 63 14.73 15.71 -0.25
N LEU A 64 14.85 14.82 -1.24
CA LEU A 64 14.08 13.58 -1.32
C LEU A 64 14.51 12.54 -0.28
N LEU A 65 15.74 12.62 0.21
CA LEU A 65 16.29 11.74 1.24
C LEU A 65 15.81 12.05 2.67
N GLY A 66 14.94 13.05 2.87
CA GLY A 66 14.38 13.38 4.19
C GLY A 66 15.43 13.81 5.22
N VAL A 67 16.58 14.33 4.77
CA VAL A 67 17.70 14.73 5.62
C VAL A 67 17.49 16.14 6.18
N GLU A 68 16.43 16.33 6.97
CA GLU A 68 16.39 17.41 7.95
C GLU A 68 15.99 16.81 9.31
N ALA A 69 16.92 16.93 10.27
CA ALA A 69 16.85 16.54 11.69
C ALA A 69 17.36 15.11 12.09
N GLY A 70 18.68 14.94 12.08
CA GLY A 70 19.42 14.68 13.33
C GLY A 70 19.13 13.41 14.15
N ARG A 71 18.62 12.32 13.58
CA ARG A 71 18.58 11.01 14.28
C ARG A 71 19.48 10.02 13.55
N SER A 72 20.58 9.63 14.19
CA SER A 72 21.39 8.50 13.73
C SER A 72 20.58 7.22 13.91
N TRP A 73 20.20 6.60 12.81
CA TRP A 73 19.53 5.32 12.80
C TRP A 73 20.60 4.24 12.76
N THR A 74 20.84 3.62 13.91
CA THR A 74 21.65 2.40 13.99
C THR A 74 20.84 1.39 14.81
N PRO A 75 20.32 0.32 14.20
CA PRO A 75 19.82 -0.79 14.99
C PRO A 75 21.01 -1.47 15.67
N VAL A 76 20.86 -1.75 16.96
CA VAL A 76 21.79 -2.62 17.69
C VAL A 76 21.54 -4.06 17.21
N PRO A 77 22.52 -4.75 16.60
CA PRO A 77 22.35 -6.15 16.25
C PRO A 77 22.24 -6.97 17.54
N LEU A 78 21.16 -7.73 17.69
CA LEU A 78 21.10 -8.79 18.70
C LEU A 78 22.15 -9.85 18.33
N GLY A 79 23.31 -9.85 19.02
CA GLY A 79 24.18 -11.02 19.09
C GLY A 79 25.60 -10.96 18.51
N ARG A 80 26.25 -9.80 18.33
CA ARG A 80 27.70 -9.80 18.06
C ARG A 80 28.49 -10.09 19.35
N LYS A 81 29.24 -11.20 19.37
CA LYS A 81 30.29 -11.41 20.39
C LYS A 81 31.52 -10.55 20.03
N GLU A 82 32.02 -9.78 20.99
CA GLU A 82 33.26 -9.03 20.85
C GLU A 82 34.44 -9.96 20.50
N GLY A 83 35.25 -9.58 19.50
CA GLY A 83 36.52 -10.26 19.18
C GLY A 83 36.64 -10.95 17.82
N GLN A 84 35.62 -10.90 16.94
CA GLN A 84 35.78 -11.40 15.57
C GLN A 84 36.35 -10.32 14.63
N PRO A 85 37.43 -10.61 13.88
CA PRO A 85 37.93 -9.68 12.86
C PRO A 85 36.83 -9.45 11.80
N PRO A 86 36.72 -8.23 11.26
CA PRO A 86 35.71 -7.94 10.25
C PRO A 86 35.92 -8.86 9.05
N PRO A 87 34.85 -9.48 8.50
CA PRO A 87 34.98 -10.24 7.26
C PRO A 87 35.49 -9.30 6.16
N ALA A 88 36.35 -9.82 5.28
CA ALA A 88 36.88 -9.09 4.14
C ALA A 88 35.73 -8.48 3.30
N PRO A 89 35.91 -7.30 2.70
CA PRO A 89 34.83 -6.61 2.00
C PRO A 89 34.46 -7.36 0.71
N SER A 90 33.50 -8.27 0.80
CA SER A 90 32.63 -8.59 -0.34
C SER A 90 31.88 -7.30 -0.67
N ARG A 91 31.83 -6.89 -1.95
CA ARG A 91 31.09 -5.72 -2.44
C ARG A 91 29.69 -5.69 -1.78
N ALA A 92 29.54 -4.90 -0.73
CA ALA A 92 28.45 -5.11 0.24
C ALA A 92 27.11 -4.90 -0.45
N THR A 93 26.29 -5.95 -0.52
CA THR A 93 24.94 -5.86 -1.07
C THR A 93 24.07 -5.11 -0.07
N ILE A 94 23.45 -4.00 -0.50
CA ILE A 94 22.53 -3.24 0.34
C ILE A 94 21.14 -3.87 0.24
N LYS A 95 20.53 -4.18 1.38
CA LYS A 95 19.13 -4.58 1.41
C LYS A 95 18.25 -3.37 1.13
N LEU A 96 17.24 -3.51 0.28
CA LEU A 96 16.24 -2.48 0.02
C LEU A 96 14.88 -3.01 0.46
N ARG A 97 14.41 -2.55 1.61
CA ARG A 97 13.07 -2.90 2.11
C ARG A 97 12.05 -2.11 1.32
N VAL A 98 11.12 -2.81 0.67
CA VAL A 98 10.05 -2.21 -0.13
C VAL A 98 8.76 -2.30 0.68
N VAL A 99 8.46 -1.26 1.44
CA VAL A 99 7.26 -1.16 2.27
C VAL A 99 6.10 -0.77 1.36
N ALA A 100 5.14 -1.69 1.18
CA ALA A 100 4.13 -1.58 0.14
C ALA A 100 2.84 -2.34 0.44
N ASP A 101 1.77 -1.97 -0.26
CA ASP A 101 0.48 -2.67 -0.24
C ASP A 101 0.04 -3.01 -1.67
N TYR A 102 -0.55 -4.20 -1.85
CA TYR A 102 -0.91 -4.74 -3.16
C TYR A 102 -2.08 -4.02 -3.82
N ILE A 103 -2.93 -3.36 -3.04
CA ILE A 103 -4.02 -2.51 -3.54
C ILE A 103 -3.59 -1.10 -3.92
N CYS A 104 -2.30 -0.75 -3.80
CA CYS A 104 -1.75 0.53 -4.22
C CYS A 104 -1.17 0.47 -5.64
N PRO A 105 -1.70 1.23 -6.62
CA PRO A 105 -1.19 1.20 -7.99
C PRO A 105 0.23 1.76 -8.10
N TRP A 106 0.57 2.78 -7.31
CA TRP A 106 1.94 3.32 -7.26
C TRP A 106 2.93 2.33 -6.65
N CYS A 107 2.50 1.43 -5.76
CA CYS A 107 3.39 0.40 -5.24
C CYS A 107 3.76 -0.62 -6.33
N TYR A 108 2.83 -0.95 -7.24
CA TYR A 108 3.13 -1.82 -8.38
C TYR A 108 4.20 -1.21 -9.29
N ILE A 109 4.02 0.05 -9.70
CA ILE A 109 4.96 0.80 -10.53
C ILE A 109 6.32 0.94 -9.82
N GLY A 110 6.30 1.38 -8.56
CA GLY A 110 7.50 1.56 -7.75
C GLY A 110 8.27 0.25 -7.53
N SER A 111 7.57 -0.87 -7.35
CA SER A 111 8.20 -2.18 -7.19
C SER A 111 8.87 -2.66 -8.48
N ALA A 112 8.28 -2.38 -9.65
CA ALA A 112 8.93 -2.67 -10.94
C ALA A 112 10.22 -1.86 -11.12
N ARG A 113 10.20 -0.57 -10.73
CA ARG A 113 11.41 0.29 -10.73
C ARG A 113 12.47 -0.24 -9.77
N ALA A 114 12.09 -0.62 -8.55
CA ALA A 114 13.00 -1.22 -7.58
C ALA A 114 13.64 -2.51 -8.12
N TYR A 115 12.85 -3.35 -8.81
CA TYR A 115 13.36 -4.55 -9.47
C TYR A 115 14.42 -4.22 -10.52
N ARG A 116 14.15 -3.26 -11.41
CA ARG A 116 15.11 -2.80 -12.43
C ARG A 116 16.40 -2.29 -11.79
N ILE A 117 16.29 -1.47 -10.74
CA ILE A 117 17.46 -0.92 -10.02
C ILE A 117 18.31 -2.03 -9.40
N ALA A 118 17.69 -3.07 -8.84
CA ALA A 118 18.43 -4.21 -8.28
C ALA A 118 19.14 -5.07 -9.34
N GLN A 119 18.75 -4.98 -10.62
CA GLN A 119 19.52 -5.59 -11.71
C GLN A 119 20.77 -4.78 -12.07
N GLU A 120 20.76 -3.46 -11.83
CA GLU A 120 21.87 -2.55 -12.17
C GLU A 120 22.85 -2.36 -11.02
N LEU A 121 22.38 -2.47 -9.78
CA LEU A 121 23.12 -2.14 -8.56
C LEU A 121 23.22 -3.34 -7.63
N ALA A 122 24.19 -3.32 -6.70
CA ALA A 122 24.35 -4.34 -5.68
C ALA A 122 23.27 -4.21 -4.58
N ILE A 123 22.02 -4.47 -4.93
CA ILE A 123 20.84 -4.35 -4.06
C ILE A 123 20.14 -5.69 -3.94
N GLN A 124 19.80 -6.07 -2.71
CA GLN A 124 18.92 -7.20 -2.40
C GLN A 124 17.54 -6.66 -2.02
N LEU A 125 16.51 -7.02 -2.78
CA LEU A 125 15.15 -6.55 -2.51
C LEU A 125 14.48 -7.39 -1.41
N GLU A 126 13.73 -6.71 -0.55
CA GLU A 126 12.99 -7.34 0.54
C GLU A 126 11.60 -6.71 0.64
N PRO A 127 10.54 -7.42 0.21
CA PRO A 127 9.16 -6.95 0.40
C PRO A 127 8.83 -6.80 1.89
N TRP A 128 8.22 -5.68 2.26
CA TRP A 128 7.73 -5.41 3.61
C TRP A 128 6.25 -5.03 3.57
N PRO A 129 5.43 -5.61 4.46
CA PRO A 129 3.99 -5.41 4.42
C PRO A 129 3.59 -4.02 4.89
N TYR A 130 2.55 -3.50 4.24
CA TYR A 130 1.76 -2.36 4.69
C TYR A 130 0.31 -2.60 4.27
N GLU A 131 -0.65 -2.14 5.06
CA GLU A 131 -2.07 -2.23 4.75
C GLU A 131 -2.69 -0.83 4.72
N LEU A 132 -3.17 -0.42 3.54
CA LEU A 132 -3.88 0.84 3.35
C LEU A 132 -5.31 0.76 3.89
N LEU A 133 -5.94 -0.42 3.77
CA LEU A 133 -7.33 -0.65 4.18
C LEU A 133 -7.43 -1.92 5.06
N PRO A 134 -6.77 -1.95 6.24
CA PRO A 134 -6.73 -3.13 7.12
C PRO A 134 -8.11 -3.53 7.67
N TYR A 135 -9.05 -2.58 7.67
CA TYR A 135 -10.41 -2.76 8.17
C TYR A 135 -11.38 -3.41 7.18
N LEU A 136 -10.94 -3.70 5.94
CA LEU A 136 -11.79 -4.39 4.98
C LEU A 136 -12.15 -5.80 5.48
N PRO A 137 -13.38 -6.28 5.24
CA PRO A 137 -13.74 -7.66 5.53
C PRO A 137 -12.83 -8.62 4.76
N LYS A 138 -12.70 -9.86 5.23
CA LYS A 138 -11.80 -10.88 4.64
C LYS A 138 -12.07 -11.10 3.16
N GLU A 139 -13.34 -11.07 2.78
CA GLU A 139 -13.82 -11.26 1.41
C GLU A 139 -13.54 -10.04 0.51
N GLY A 140 -13.06 -8.93 1.07
CA GLY A 140 -12.93 -7.66 0.39
C GLY A 140 -14.28 -7.05 0.01
N LEU A 141 -14.23 -5.97 -0.76
CA LEU A 141 -15.43 -5.26 -1.22
C LEU A 141 -15.34 -4.92 -2.72
N PRO A 142 -16.47 -4.73 -3.41
CA PRO A 142 -16.46 -4.06 -4.71
C PRO A 142 -15.72 -2.73 -4.60
N ARG A 143 -14.91 -2.39 -5.59
CA ARG A 143 -14.01 -1.22 -5.55
C ARG A 143 -14.74 0.09 -5.27
N GLU A 144 -15.89 0.28 -5.91
CA GLU A 144 -16.74 1.47 -5.71
C GLU A 144 -17.21 1.60 -4.26
N VAL A 145 -17.53 0.48 -3.62
CA VAL A 145 -17.94 0.44 -2.21
C VAL A 145 -16.75 0.66 -1.29
N ALA A 146 -15.62 0.01 -1.56
CA ALA A 146 -14.40 0.14 -0.75
C ALA A 146 -13.82 1.55 -0.76
N LEU A 147 -13.78 2.19 -1.95
CA LEU A 147 -13.12 3.49 -2.13
C LEU A 147 -14.10 4.66 -2.07
N GLY A 148 -15.41 4.41 -2.25
CA GLY A 148 -16.45 5.44 -2.31
C GLY A 148 -16.34 6.38 -3.51
N ARG A 149 -15.45 6.09 -4.46
CA ARG A 149 -15.17 6.90 -5.65
C ARG A 149 -14.43 6.11 -6.72
N HIS A 150 -14.52 6.59 -7.95
CA HIS A 150 -13.67 6.14 -9.05
C HIS A 150 -12.39 6.98 -9.12
N TYR A 151 -11.38 6.45 -9.80
CA TYR A 151 -10.25 7.24 -10.23
C TYR A 151 -10.71 8.30 -11.24
N PRO A 152 -10.35 9.58 -11.06
CA PRO A 152 -10.54 10.58 -12.11
C PRO A 152 -9.84 10.15 -13.40
N GLU A 153 -10.46 10.43 -14.56
CA GLU A 153 -9.95 10.06 -15.89
C GLU A 153 -8.47 10.44 -16.08
N ALA A 154 -8.11 11.69 -15.73
CA ALA A 154 -6.74 12.20 -15.86
C ALA A 154 -5.75 11.45 -14.96
N TYR A 155 -6.17 11.07 -13.75
CA TYR A 155 -5.35 10.30 -12.83
C TYR A 155 -5.17 8.85 -13.30
N LEU A 156 -6.23 8.23 -13.80
CA LEU A 156 -6.16 6.89 -14.38
C LEU A 156 -5.24 6.86 -15.61
N ARG A 157 -5.36 7.84 -16.51
CA ARG A 157 -4.47 7.97 -17.66
C ARG A 157 -3.01 8.08 -17.23
N ARG A 158 -2.72 8.91 -16.22
CA ARG A 158 -1.37 8.99 -15.65
C ARG A 158 -0.86 7.63 -15.14
N LEU A 159 -1.68 6.89 -14.40
CA LEU A 159 -1.28 5.55 -13.93
C LEU A 159 -0.99 4.59 -15.09
N GLN A 160 -1.80 4.63 -16.14
CA GLN A 160 -1.61 3.81 -17.33
C GLN A 160 -0.33 4.17 -18.09
N ASP A 161 -0.07 5.47 -18.28
CA ASP A 161 1.13 5.97 -18.96
C ASP A 161 2.40 5.59 -18.18
N GLU A 162 2.40 5.77 -16.85
CA GLU A 162 3.52 5.42 -15.98
C GLU A 162 3.76 3.90 -15.98
N ALA A 163 2.71 3.09 -15.84
CA ALA A 163 2.81 1.63 -15.91
C ALA A 163 3.35 1.17 -17.28
N ALA A 164 2.84 1.73 -18.37
CA ALA A 164 3.30 1.42 -19.73
C ALA A 164 4.77 1.78 -19.94
N SER A 165 5.24 2.90 -19.39
CA SER A 165 6.65 3.32 -19.46
C SER A 165 7.61 2.34 -18.78
N ASP A 166 7.12 1.59 -17.79
CA ASP A 166 7.85 0.52 -17.09
C ASP A 166 7.55 -0.88 -17.65
N GLY A 167 6.84 -0.98 -18.79
CA GLY A 167 6.51 -2.23 -19.45
C GLY A 167 5.46 -3.07 -18.72
N LEU A 168 4.67 -2.45 -17.84
CA LEU A 168 3.66 -3.12 -17.04
C LEU A 168 2.29 -3.11 -17.74
N THR A 169 1.61 -4.25 -17.71
CA THR A 169 0.18 -4.28 -18.00
C THR A 169 -0.58 -3.77 -16.78
N PHE A 170 -1.50 -2.81 -17.00
CA PHE A 170 -2.28 -2.18 -15.95
C PHE A 170 -3.76 -2.08 -16.36
N GLN A 171 -4.61 -2.65 -15.53
CA GLN A 171 -6.05 -2.46 -15.54
C GLN A 171 -6.52 -2.19 -14.11
N VAL A 172 -7.72 -1.64 -13.95
CA VAL A 172 -8.29 -1.38 -12.63
C VAL A 172 -9.19 -2.57 -12.25
N PRO A 173 -8.84 -3.35 -11.20
CA PRO A 173 -9.69 -4.45 -10.75
C PRO A 173 -11.08 -3.99 -10.32
N LEU A 174 -12.07 -4.88 -10.37
CA LEU A 174 -13.43 -4.57 -9.91
C LEU A 174 -13.58 -4.68 -8.39
N ARG A 175 -12.66 -5.39 -7.72
CA ARG A 175 -12.69 -5.67 -6.28
C ARG A 175 -11.46 -5.13 -5.59
N VAL A 176 -11.61 -4.70 -4.34
CA VAL A 176 -10.52 -4.34 -3.44
C VAL A 176 -10.47 -5.38 -2.32
N PRO A 177 -9.47 -6.29 -2.33
CA PRO A 177 -9.32 -7.32 -1.32
C PRO A 177 -8.82 -6.74 0.01
N ASN A 178 -9.05 -7.48 1.10
CA ASN A 178 -8.16 -7.39 2.26
C ASN A 178 -6.83 -8.06 1.89
N THR A 179 -5.71 -7.35 2.08
CA THR A 179 -4.39 -7.80 1.59
C THR A 179 -3.58 -8.61 2.61
N HIS A 180 -4.13 -8.88 3.79
CA HIS A 180 -3.41 -9.57 4.86
C HIS A 180 -2.90 -10.96 4.43
N LEU A 181 -3.78 -11.78 3.84
CA LEU A 181 -3.39 -13.11 3.34
C LEU A 181 -2.33 -13.04 2.24
N ALA A 182 -2.38 -12.00 1.39
CA ALA A 182 -1.35 -11.80 0.37
C ALA A 182 0.01 -11.48 1.01
N HIS A 183 0.04 -10.70 2.09
CA HIS A 183 1.25 -10.45 2.87
C HIS A 183 1.77 -11.71 3.58
N GLU A 184 0.88 -12.52 4.16
CA GLU A 184 1.25 -13.82 4.73
C GLU A 184 1.85 -14.75 3.67
N ALA A 185 1.29 -14.79 2.46
CA ALA A 185 1.81 -15.61 1.38
C ALA A 185 3.19 -15.14 0.88
N VAL A 186 3.49 -13.83 0.94
CA VAL A 186 4.85 -13.32 0.69
C VAL A 186 5.80 -13.69 1.82
N GLN A 187 5.36 -13.67 3.07
CA GLN A 187 6.18 -14.12 4.19
C GLN A 187 6.52 -15.62 4.09
N PHE A 188 5.56 -16.45 3.70
CA PHE A 188 5.81 -17.86 3.34
C PHE A 188 6.88 -17.97 2.25
N ALA A 189 6.72 -17.24 1.15
CA ALA A 189 7.66 -17.29 0.03
C ALA A 189 9.06 -16.76 0.40
N LEU A 190 9.16 -15.80 1.33
CA LEU A 190 10.43 -15.28 1.83
C LEU A 190 11.27 -16.38 2.52
N GLU A 191 10.64 -17.23 3.34
CA GLU A 191 11.32 -18.35 4.00
C GLU A 191 11.85 -19.39 3.00
N LYS A 192 11.26 -19.45 1.81
CA LYS A 192 11.66 -20.34 0.71
C LYS A 192 12.57 -19.66 -0.32
N GLY A 193 13.00 -18.42 -0.07
CA GLY A 193 13.87 -17.66 -0.96
C GLY A 193 13.21 -17.14 -2.25
N ARG A 194 11.88 -17.11 -2.31
CA ARG A 194 11.07 -16.68 -3.47
C ARG A 194 10.15 -15.48 -3.18
N GLY A 195 10.47 -14.73 -2.12
CA GLY A 195 9.62 -13.64 -1.63
C GLY A 195 9.41 -12.52 -2.66
N TRP A 196 10.45 -12.14 -3.40
CA TRP A 196 10.33 -11.10 -4.42
C TRP A 196 9.50 -11.56 -5.62
N GLU A 197 9.65 -12.81 -6.03
CA GLU A 197 8.86 -13.40 -7.11
C GLU A 197 7.38 -13.50 -6.73
N MET A 198 7.07 -13.88 -5.49
CA MET A 198 5.69 -13.86 -4.98
C MET A 198 5.13 -12.43 -4.96
N HIS A 199 5.90 -11.46 -4.44
CA HIS A 199 5.54 -10.06 -4.41
C HIS A 199 5.19 -9.50 -5.80
N ARG A 200 6.02 -9.79 -6.80
CA ARG A 200 5.75 -9.41 -8.20
C ARG A 200 4.52 -10.11 -8.76
N ALA A 201 4.40 -11.42 -8.57
CA ALA A 201 3.31 -12.20 -9.12
C ALA A 201 1.94 -11.78 -8.56
N LEU A 202 1.89 -11.32 -7.31
CA LEU A 202 0.69 -10.76 -6.68
C LEU A 202 0.26 -9.45 -7.32
N TYR A 203 1.19 -8.54 -7.59
CA TYR A 203 0.84 -7.32 -8.34
C TYR A 203 0.36 -7.63 -9.75
N GLU A 204 1.01 -8.55 -10.46
CA GLU A 204 0.56 -8.95 -11.80
C GLU A 204 -0.82 -9.62 -11.73
N ALA A 205 -1.09 -10.47 -10.74
CA ALA A 205 -2.40 -11.07 -10.50
C ALA A 205 -3.47 -10.01 -10.35
N TYR A 206 -3.23 -9.05 -9.45
CA TYR A 206 -4.20 -8.01 -9.15
C TYR A 206 -4.31 -6.98 -10.29
N TRP A 207 -3.23 -6.25 -10.61
CA TRP A 207 -3.28 -5.11 -11.53
C TRP A 207 -3.24 -5.47 -13.01
N ALA A 208 -2.64 -6.59 -13.41
CA ALA A 208 -2.61 -6.99 -14.82
C ALA A 208 -3.76 -7.93 -15.19
N ARG A 209 -4.17 -8.82 -14.27
CA ARG A 209 -5.17 -9.86 -14.54
C ARG A 209 -6.50 -9.68 -13.82
N GLY A 210 -6.58 -8.77 -12.85
CA GLY A 210 -7.82 -8.51 -12.11
C GLY A 210 -8.24 -9.65 -11.18
N GLU A 211 -7.30 -10.52 -10.81
CA GLU A 211 -7.52 -11.64 -9.89
C GLU A 211 -7.70 -11.13 -8.45
N ASP A 212 -8.54 -11.81 -7.65
CA ASP A 212 -8.77 -11.46 -6.25
C ASP A 212 -7.68 -12.09 -5.35
N ILE A 213 -6.67 -11.30 -5.01
CA ILE A 213 -5.56 -11.73 -4.15
C ILE A 213 -5.93 -11.83 -2.66
N GLY A 214 -7.19 -11.54 -2.28
CA GLY A 214 -7.72 -11.88 -0.97
C GLY A 214 -8.12 -13.35 -0.85
N GLU A 215 -8.25 -14.07 -1.96
CA GLU A 215 -8.64 -15.48 -1.97
C GLU A 215 -7.43 -16.41 -1.84
N ALA A 216 -7.45 -17.28 -0.82
CA ALA A 216 -6.37 -18.25 -0.57
C ALA A 216 -6.05 -19.12 -1.80
N GLN A 217 -7.06 -19.55 -2.57
CA GLN A 217 -6.86 -20.38 -3.74
C GLN A 217 -6.08 -19.67 -4.87
N VAL A 218 -6.25 -18.35 -5.01
CA VAL A 218 -5.45 -17.53 -5.95
C VAL A 218 -4.00 -17.51 -5.49
N LEU A 219 -3.75 -17.28 -4.19
CA LEU A 219 -2.41 -17.27 -3.60
C LEU A 219 -1.69 -18.62 -3.77
N VAL A 220 -2.38 -19.72 -3.50
CA VAL A 220 -1.90 -21.11 -3.70
C VAL A 220 -1.54 -21.37 -5.16
N THR A 221 -2.38 -20.90 -6.09
CA THR A 221 -2.13 -21.05 -7.53
C THR A 221 -0.88 -20.28 -7.96
N ILE A 222 -0.70 -19.06 -7.45
CA ILE A 222 0.51 -18.26 -7.70
C ILE A 222 1.74 -18.97 -7.14
N ALA A 223 1.70 -19.42 -5.88
CA ALA A 223 2.80 -20.14 -5.25
C ALA A 223 3.22 -21.38 -6.05
N HIS A 224 2.26 -22.19 -6.51
CA HIS A 224 2.53 -23.35 -7.35
C HIS A 224 3.21 -22.97 -8.68
N ARG A 225 2.77 -21.89 -9.35
CA ARG A 225 3.43 -21.39 -10.58
C ARG A 225 4.87 -20.95 -10.33
N LEU A 226 5.18 -20.50 -9.11
CA LEU A 226 6.54 -20.16 -8.70
C LEU A 226 7.37 -21.38 -8.30
N GLY A 227 6.80 -22.59 -8.28
CA GLY A 227 7.48 -23.82 -7.84
C GLY A 227 7.56 -23.95 -6.31
N LEU A 228 6.70 -23.25 -5.58
CA LEU A 228 6.50 -23.45 -4.14
C LEU A 228 5.43 -24.53 -3.91
N ASP A 229 5.46 -25.15 -2.73
CA ASP A 229 4.42 -26.11 -2.32
C ASP A 229 3.12 -25.36 -1.98
N GLY A 230 2.15 -25.46 -2.89
CA GLY A 230 0.84 -24.83 -2.72
C GLY A 230 0.03 -25.41 -1.57
N ARG A 231 0.21 -26.70 -1.23
CA ARG A 231 -0.47 -27.30 -0.07
C ARG A 231 0.12 -26.80 1.23
N GLU A 232 1.45 -26.68 1.28
CA GLU A 232 2.14 -26.11 2.44
C GLU A 232 1.70 -24.65 2.69
N LEU A 233 1.52 -23.86 1.63
CA LEU A 233 0.98 -22.50 1.73
C LEU A 233 -0.47 -22.49 2.23
N ASP A 234 -1.34 -23.31 1.65
CA ASP A 234 -2.76 -23.40 2.07
C ASP A 234 -2.88 -23.75 3.57
N GLU A 235 -2.12 -24.75 4.01
CA GLU A 235 -2.02 -25.12 5.42
C GLU A 235 -1.49 -23.95 6.27
N ALA A 236 -0.47 -23.23 5.81
CA ALA A 236 0.09 -22.08 6.53
C ALA A 236 -0.93 -20.96 6.73
N LEU A 237 -1.66 -20.60 5.67
CA LEU A 237 -2.66 -19.54 5.68
C LEU A 237 -3.86 -19.94 6.56
N SER A 238 -4.33 -21.19 6.45
CA SER A 238 -5.43 -21.70 7.28
C SER A 238 -5.10 -21.70 8.78
N GLN A 239 -3.82 -21.90 9.12
CA GLN A 239 -3.32 -21.88 10.50
C GLN A 239 -2.97 -20.48 11.01
N GLY A 240 -3.00 -19.46 10.13
CA GLY A 240 -2.55 -18.10 10.46
C GLY A 240 -1.07 -18.05 10.86
N ARG A 241 -0.23 -18.92 10.27
CA ARG A 241 1.18 -19.11 10.69
C ARG A 241 1.99 -17.83 10.61
N TYR A 242 1.67 -16.96 9.65
CA TYR A 242 2.42 -15.74 9.38
C TYR A 242 1.73 -14.47 9.89
N HIS A 243 0.52 -14.60 10.45
CA HIS A 243 -0.27 -13.49 10.96
C HIS A 243 0.53 -12.57 11.89
N HIS A 244 1.13 -13.13 12.95
CA HIS A 244 1.87 -12.34 13.94
C HIS A 244 3.08 -11.60 13.35
N VAL A 245 3.88 -12.28 12.52
CA VAL A 245 5.08 -11.64 11.93
C VAL A 245 4.70 -10.57 10.89
N VAL A 246 3.56 -10.71 10.20
CA VAL A 246 3.03 -9.66 9.32
C VAL A 246 2.59 -8.46 10.14
N GLU A 247 1.81 -8.66 11.22
CA GLU A 247 1.38 -7.59 12.11
C GLU A 247 2.56 -6.86 12.76
N GLU A 248 3.57 -7.58 13.23
CA GLU A 248 4.79 -6.99 13.79
C GLU A 248 5.53 -6.10 12.79
N LYS A 249 5.63 -6.55 11.52
CA LYS A 249 6.28 -5.75 10.47
C LYS A 249 5.48 -4.50 10.11
N ILE A 250 4.15 -4.60 10.05
CA ILE A 250 3.26 -3.45 9.82
C ILE A 250 3.38 -2.45 10.97
N ALA A 251 3.30 -2.93 12.22
CA ALA A 251 3.43 -2.10 13.42
C ALA A 251 4.81 -1.44 13.49
N TRP A 252 5.87 -2.17 13.13
CA TRP A 252 7.22 -1.62 13.02
C TRP A 252 7.26 -0.49 11.99
N ALA A 253 6.73 -0.69 10.77
CA ALA A 253 6.74 0.33 9.72
C ALA A 253 6.02 1.61 10.17
N GLN A 254 4.87 1.48 10.82
CA GLN A 254 4.15 2.61 11.41
C GLN A 254 4.95 3.30 12.52
N ALA A 255 5.61 2.54 13.40
CA ALA A 255 6.47 3.08 14.45
C ALA A 255 7.71 3.81 13.89
N GLN A 256 8.17 3.45 12.69
CA GLN A 256 9.22 4.20 11.97
C GLN A 256 8.70 5.50 11.34
N GLY A 257 7.40 5.83 11.47
CA GLY A 257 6.80 7.02 10.89
C GLY A 257 6.46 6.87 9.40
N ILE A 258 6.43 5.64 8.88
CA ILE A 258 6.02 5.39 7.49
C ILE A 258 4.51 5.56 7.41
N ALA A 259 4.08 6.67 6.81
CA ALA A 259 2.67 7.04 6.68
C ALA A 259 2.13 6.90 5.24
N GLY A 260 2.96 6.41 4.31
CA GLY A 260 2.58 6.27 2.91
C GLY A 260 3.45 5.27 2.16
N VAL A 261 2.87 4.68 1.12
CA VAL A 261 3.50 3.63 0.31
C VAL A 261 3.43 3.96 -1.20
N PRO A 262 4.42 3.52 -2.01
CA PRO A 262 5.58 2.75 -1.59
C PRO A 262 6.59 3.60 -0.82
N THR A 263 7.31 2.97 0.11
CA THR A 263 8.49 3.56 0.74
C THR A 263 9.64 2.56 0.65
N PHE A 264 10.80 3.02 0.20
CA PHE A 264 11.99 2.22 -0.01
C PHE A 264 13.04 2.56 1.05
N LEU A 265 13.38 1.63 1.92
CA LEU A 265 14.36 1.82 2.99
C LEU A 265 15.68 1.13 2.62
N PHE A 266 16.78 1.88 2.62
CA PHE A 266 18.09 1.36 2.26
C PHE A 266 18.79 0.80 3.50
N GLY A 267 18.78 -0.51 3.66
CA GLY A 267 19.43 -1.24 4.74
C GLY A 267 19.11 -0.66 6.11
N ASP A 268 20.14 -0.53 6.92
CA ASP A 268 20.08 0.10 8.24
C ASP A 268 20.74 1.49 8.21
N THR A 269 20.75 2.14 7.04
CA THR A 269 21.48 3.39 6.78
C THR A 269 20.74 4.63 7.28
N GLY A 270 19.45 4.48 7.58
CA GLY A 270 18.54 5.60 7.87
C GLY A 270 18.02 6.34 6.62
N PHE A 271 18.45 5.98 5.41
CA PHE A 271 17.94 6.58 4.18
C PHE A 271 16.63 5.92 3.72
N ALA A 272 15.65 6.76 3.37
CA ALA A 272 14.37 6.37 2.81
C ALA A 272 14.08 7.15 1.53
N LEU A 273 13.45 6.50 0.55
CA LEU A 273 12.84 7.13 -0.61
C LEU A 273 11.33 6.90 -0.55
N VAL A 274 10.56 7.99 -0.49
CA VAL A 274 9.10 7.92 -0.36
C VAL A 274 8.43 8.15 -1.73
N GLY A 275 7.45 7.32 -2.05
CA GLY A 275 6.68 7.37 -3.28
C GLY A 275 7.36 6.71 -4.48
N ALA A 276 6.58 6.46 -5.52
CA ALA A 276 7.07 5.91 -6.78
C ALA A 276 7.73 7.00 -7.63
N GLN A 277 8.91 7.46 -7.21
CA GLN A 277 9.73 8.42 -7.97
C GLN A 277 10.06 7.87 -9.37
N ASP A 278 10.35 8.75 -10.31
CA ASP A 278 10.80 8.32 -11.64
C ASP A 278 12.07 7.47 -11.55
N PHE A 279 12.28 6.63 -12.57
CA PHE A 279 13.38 5.66 -12.56
C PHE A 279 14.76 6.32 -12.42
N GLN A 280 14.99 7.49 -13.03
CA GLN A 280 16.30 8.14 -12.97
C GLN A 280 16.56 8.73 -11.59
N THR A 281 15.58 9.38 -10.99
CA THR A 281 15.67 9.86 -9.61
C THR A 281 15.93 8.73 -8.63
N PHE A 282 15.17 7.64 -8.73
CA PHE A 282 15.38 6.48 -7.86
C PHE A 282 16.78 5.88 -8.07
N ARG A 283 17.23 5.71 -9.32
CA ARG A 283 18.58 5.22 -9.63
C ARG A 283 19.67 6.12 -9.02
N LEU A 284 19.56 7.44 -9.18
CA LEU A 284 20.51 8.41 -8.61
C LEU A 284 20.56 8.35 -7.09
N VAL A 285 19.40 8.31 -6.43
CA VAL A 285 19.29 8.15 -4.98
C VAL A 285 19.95 6.85 -4.51
N ALA A 286 19.63 5.73 -5.16
CA ALA A 286 20.19 4.42 -4.82
C ALA A 286 21.72 4.40 -4.98
N GLN A 287 22.25 4.98 -6.07
CA GLN A 287 23.69 5.13 -6.29
C GLN A 287 24.33 5.95 -5.18
N ARG A 288 23.73 7.09 -4.81
CA ARG A 288 24.26 7.98 -3.77
C ARG A 288 24.31 7.30 -2.41
N VAL A 289 23.27 6.53 -2.06
CA VAL A 289 23.23 5.77 -0.80
C VAL A 289 24.30 4.68 -0.80
N ILE A 290 24.46 3.94 -1.91
CA ILE A 290 25.52 2.92 -2.04
C ILE A 290 26.91 3.54 -1.89
N GLU A 291 27.16 4.70 -2.48
CA GLU A 291 28.45 5.39 -2.34
C GLU A 291 28.74 5.82 -0.90
N ARG A 292 27.74 6.36 -0.19
CA ARG A 292 27.89 6.83 1.19
C ARG A 292 28.06 5.71 2.22
N THR A 293 27.73 4.48 1.85
CA THR A 293 27.72 3.31 2.74
C THR A 293 28.85 2.32 2.43
N LYS A 294 29.67 2.62 1.41
CA LYS A 294 30.96 1.96 1.23
C LYS A 294 31.84 2.25 2.45
N PRO A 295 32.46 1.22 3.05
CA PRO A 295 33.39 1.39 4.17
C PRO A 295 34.64 2.19 3.77
#